data_AF-A0A7U6GD86-F1
#
_entry.id   AF-A0A7U6GD86-F1
#
_cell.length_a   1.000
_cell.length_b   1.000
_cell.length_c   1.000
_cell.angle_alpha   90.00
_cell.angle_beta   90.00
_cell.angle_gamma   90.00
#
_symmetry.space_group_name_H-M   'P 1'
#
loop_
_entity.id
_entity.type
_entity.pdbx_description
1 polymer ?
#
loop_
_entity_poly.entity_id
_entity_poly.type
_entity_poly.pdbx_seq_one_letter_code
_entity_poly.pdbx_strand_id
1 'polypeptide(L)'
;MSNKKNKKSKKVNKKEGKHILNKRVFLILGIIVSIVVVIVLGFYLKNRLSVQKYTKVIPKEDVRSEVFGFKGTLTTPRVLTDPAQFSDSFAAEDIVDDNGNSVGTEVTILIDNPSYNKDKKRIPQSVAMLLIVDQGLKIKTLTPFNPTYFDLGIDFEKYFNAYKGKDAETIIKQTDGIYTGDSSVATIIKNKVREAMSLLYIEKYGKEKFSALGVSGYVFSERGTKLPQIKFKDVNGTEYDINDFKYNKIVIIGGNPGCGSCVESVTQLANLFKTYNIENVKFIVFAFTQEKDQLLRLTAPLGDNVIGVLDPDRTVATQLKVNVSPYIELVDKDLTVYYRGPGEPIKETIENIKAFLQK
;
A
#
# COMPACT_ATOMS: atom_id res chain seq x y z
N MET A 1 105.39 21.85 18.67
CA MET A 1 104.51 21.55 17.51
C MET A 1 103.14 21.11 17.99
N SER A 2 102.12 21.74 17.41
CA SER A 2 100.72 21.32 17.24
C SER A 2 99.77 21.17 18.44
N ASN A 3 99.01 22.27 18.61
CA ASN A 3 97.67 22.47 19.16
C ASN A 3 96.70 21.27 19.16
N LYS A 4 96.21 20.93 20.35
CA LYS A 4 94.87 20.35 20.59
C LYS A 4 93.84 21.48 20.66
N LYS A 5 92.84 21.50 19.77
CA LYS A 5 91.56 22.20 20.01
C LYS A 5 90.35 21.32 19.68
N ASN A 6 89.38 21.45 20.59
CA ASN A 6 88.22 20.62 20.84
C ASN A 6 87.19 20.53 19.70
N LYS A 7 86.68 19.31 19.48
CA LYS A 7 85.38 19.01 18.88
C LYS A 7 84.27 19.26 19.91
N LYS A 8 83.36 20.20 19.66
CA LYS A 8 82.01 20.23 20.24
C LYS A 8 81.04 21.01 19.34
N SER A 9 80.14 20.29 18.65
CA SER A 9 78.72 20.63 18.45
C SER A 9 78.12 19.83 17.27
N LYS A 10 77.50 18.68 17.57
CA LYS A 10 76.60 17.98 16.63
C LYS A 10 75.59 17.16 17.44
N LYS A 11 74.75 17.83 18.23
CA LYS A 11 73.65 17.20 19.00
C LYS A 11 72.56 18.23 19.33
N VAL A 12 72.02 18.93 18.32
CA VAL A 12 70.84 19.81 18.53
C VAL A 12 69.70 19.55 17.52
N ASN A 13 69.96 19.15 16.28
CA ASN A 13 68.91 19.12 15.24
C ASN A 13 68.00 17.86 15.13
N LYS A 14 67.87 17.00 16.15
CA LYS A 14 67.01 15.80 16.06
C LYS A 14 65.65 15.91 16.77
N LYS A 15 65.44 16.93 17.61
CA LYS A 15 64.18 17.13 18.35
C LYS A 15 63.15 17.98 17.59
N GLU A 16 63.57 18.94 16.78
CA GLU A 16 62.64 19.84 16.06
C GLU A 16 61.87 19.14 14.92
N GLY A 17 62.51 18.24 14.15
CA GLY A 17 61.85 17.52 13.06
C GLY A 17 60.71 16.61 13.51
N LYS A 18 60.80 16.01 14.70
CA LYS A 18 59.77 15.11 15.26
C LYS A 18 58.51 15.88 15.69
N HIS A 19 58.68 17.13 16.13
CA HIS A 19 57.57 17.99 16.56
C HIS A 19 56.76 18.55 15.38
N ILE A 20 57.41 18.77 14.24
CA ILE A 20 56.78 19.20 12.98
C ILE A 20 56.02 18.03 12.33
N LEU A 21 56.59 16.82 12.36
CA LEU A 21 55.93 15.62 11.83
C LEU A 21 54.64 15.29 12.60
N ASN A 22 54.68 15.37 13.95
CA ASN A 22 53.50 15.17 14.78
C ASN A 22 52.41 16.23 14.52
N LYS A 23 52.77 17.51 14.36
CA LYS A 23 51.79 18.56 14.00
C LYS A 23 51.10 18.29 12.66
N ARG A 24 51.84 17.84 11.64
CA ARG A 24 51.26 17.49 10.33
C ARG A 24 50.33 16.28 10.42
N VAL A 25 50.71 15.26 11.19
CA VAL A 25 49.86 14.07 11.42
C VAL A 25 48.57 14.45 12.15
N PHE A 26 48.63 15.29 13.18
CA PHE A 26 47.44 15.78 13.88
C PHE A 26 46.53 16.63 12.98
N LEU A 27 47.10 17.43 12.08
CA LEU A 27 46.33 18.25 11.15
C LEU A 27 45.62 17.39 10.09
N ILE A 28 46.29 16.37 9.56
CA ILE A 28 45.69 15.40 8.63
C ILE A 28 44.57 14.60 9.31
N LEU A 29 44.81 14.11 10.54
CA LEU A 29 43.78 13.42 11.33
C LEU A 29 42.57 14.33 11.61
N GLY A 30 42.79 15.61 11.93
CA GLY A 30 41.72 16.59 12.13
C GLY A 30 40.87 16.80 10.88
N ILE A 31 41.49 16.86 9.70
CA ILE A 31 40.79 16.97 8.42
C ILE A 31 39.98 15.70 8.12
N ILE A 32 40.55 14.52 8.32
CA ILE A 32 39.86 13.23 8.10
C ILE A 32 38.65 13.11 9.02
N VAL A 33 38.79 13.42 10.31
CA VAL A 33 37.68 13.40 11.27
C VAL A 33 36.60 14.39 10.86
N SER A 34 36.97 15.60 10.41
CA SER A 34 36.00 16.60 9.95
C SER A 34 35.23 16.12 8.72
N ILE A 35 35.91 15.49 7.75
CA ILE A 35 35.28 14.92 6.56
C ILE A 35 34.32 13.78 6.96
N VAL A 36 34.74 12.88 7.86
CA VAL A 36 33.88 11.80 8.36
C VAL A 36 32.66 12.36 9.08
N VAL A 37 32.82 13.38 9.92
CA VAL A 37 31.71 14.05 10.61
C VAL A 37 30.77 14.69 9.61
N VAL A 38 31.26 15.36 8.55
CA VAL A 38 30.41 15.95 7.50
C VAL A 38 29.71 14.89 6.68
N ILE A 39 30.36 13.76 6.36
CA ILE A 39 29.73 12.64 5.65
C ILE A 39 28.66 11.99 6.53
N VAL A 40 28.94 11.74 7.80
CA VAL A 40 27.98 11.16 8.76
C VAL A 40 26.83 12.12 9.03
N LEU A 41 27.08 13.42 9.22
CA LEU A 41 26.02 14.42 9.30
C LEU A 41 25.24 14.52 7.99
N GLY A 42 25.91 14.43 6.85
CA GLY A 42 25.28 14.42 5.54
C GLY A 42 24.37 13.21 5.37
N PHE A 43 24.81 12.02 5.78
CA PHE A 43 24.02 10.79 5.77
C PHE A 43 22.88 10.83 6.79
N TYR A 44 23.15 11.36 7.98
CA TYR A 44 22.17 11.54 9.05
C TYR A 44 21.08 12.55 8.65
N LEU A 45 21.47 13.70 8.09
CA LEU A 45 20.57 14.72 7.57
C LEU A 45 19.84 14.21 6.32
N LYS A 46 20.50 13.49 5.41
CA LYS A 46 19.86 12.87 4.22
C LYS A 46 18.82 11.82 4.62
N ASN A 47 19.10 10.99 5.63
CA ASN A 47 18.11 10.06 6.20
C ASN A 47 16.99 10.77 6.98
N ARG A 48 17.22 12.00 7.46
CA ARG A 48 16.19 12.81 8.12
C ARG A 48 15.38 13.69 7.15
N LEU A 49 15.86 13.93 5.94
CA LEU A 49 15.33 14.93 5.00
C LEU A 49 14.24 14.42 4.05
N SER A 50 13.66 13.23 4.25
CA SER A 50 12.47 12.83 3.47
C SER A 50 11.53 11.88 4.21
N VAL A 51 11.21 12.19 5.48
CA VAL A 51 10.13 11.49 6.20
C VAL A 51 9.22 12.55 6.81
N GLN A 52 8.24 13.00 6.03
CA GLN A 52 7.26 14.01 6.44
C GLN A 52 6.16 13.33 7.26
N LYS A 53 6.14 13.61 8.57
CA LYS A 53 5.08 13.14 9.48
C LYS A 53 3.92 14.13 9.48
N TYR A 54 2.70 13.64 9.28
CA TYR A 54 1.50 14.48 9.39
C TYR A 54 0.88 14.35 10.78
N THR A 55 0.57 15.48 11.42
CA THR A 55 0.08 15.52 12.82
C THR A 55 -1.02 16.56 13.05
N LYS A 56 -1.58 17.13 11.98
CA LYS A 56 -2.54 18.24 12.08
C LYS A 56 -3.96 17.74 12.35
N VAL A 57 -4.71 18.55 13.09
CA VAL A 57 -6.16 18.48 13.18
C VAL A 57 -6.71 19.45 12.16
N ILE A 58 -7.48 18.95 11.20
CA ILE A 58 -8.21 19.77 10.22
C ILE A 58 -9.69 19.41 10.32
N PRO A 59 -10.59 20.35 10.67
CA PRO A 59 -12.03 20.19 10.57
C PRO A 59 -12.51 20.06 9.11
N LYS A 60 -13.59 19.31 8.87
CA LYS A 60 -14.14 19.15 7.51
C LYS A 60 -14.61 20.49 6.92
N GLU A 61 -15.13 21.38 7.74
CA GLU A 61 -15.66 22.69 7.36
C GLU A 61 -14.56 23.60 6.80
N ASP A 62 -13.34 23.48 7.35
CA ASP A 62 -12.18 24.26 6.90
C ASP A 62 -11.71 23.77 5.54
N VAL A 63 -11.69 22.45 5.33
CA VAL A 63 -11.38 21.86 4.01
C VAL A 63 -12.38 22.32 2.96
N ARG A 64 -13.68 22.30 3.29
CA ARG A 64 -14.74 22.78 2.39
C ARG A 64 -14.59 24.27 2.07
N SER A 65 -14.31 25.09 3.09
CA SER A 65 -14.09 26.53 2.94
C SER A 65 -12.89 26.83 2.04
N GLU A 66 -11.80 26.08 2.16
CA GLU A 66 -10.63 26.20 1.29
C GLU A 66 -10.96 25.86 -0.17
N VAL A 67 -11.79 24.82 -0.39
CA VAL A 67 -12.12 24.33 -1.72
C VAL A 67 -13.13 25.21 -2.44
N PHE A 68 -14.20 25.62 -1.76
CA PHE A 68 -15.34 26.29 -2.38
C PHE A 68 -15.48 27.77 -2.01
N GLY A 69 -14.70 28.27 -1.04
CA GLY A 69 -14.83 29.63 -0.52
C GLY A 69 -15.96 29.82 0.49
N PHE A 70 -16.68 28.75 0.85
CA PHE A 70 -17.73 28.73 1.86
C PHE A 70 -17.77 27.38 2.58
N LYS A 71 -18.35 27.35 3.78
CA LYS A 71 -18.40 26.13 4.62
C LYS A 71 -19.24 25.00 3.99
N GLY A 72 -20.26 25.39 3.23
CA GLY A 72 -21.23 24.50 2.59
C GLY A 72 -22.21 23.88 3.58
N THR A 73 -23.46 23.74 3.16
CA THR A 73 -24.43 22.90 3.87
C THR A 73 -24.31 21.49 3.31
N LEU A 74 -24.49 20.47 4.16
CA LEU A 74 -24.45 19.07 3.73
C LEU A 74 -25.87 18.49 3.69
N THR A 75 -26.12 17.66 2.70
CA THR A 75 -27.30 16.79 2.71
C THR A 75 -27.16 15.70 3.77
N THR A 76 -28.24 14.95 4.02
CA THR A 76 -28.16 13.79 4.91
C THR A 76 -27.15 12.79 4.37
N PRO A 77 -26.24 12.26 5.22
CA PRO A 77 -25.28 11.25 4.79
C PRO A 77 -25.95 10.06 4.13
N ARG A 78 -25.40 9.65 2.99
CA ARG A 78 -25.75 8.41 2.31
C ARG A 78 -24.55 7.49 2.28
N VAL A 79 -24.82 6.20 2.14
CA VAL A 79 -23.78 5.19 2.01
C VAL A 79 -23.55 4.94 0.53
N LEU A 80 -22.34 5.23 0.04
CA LEU A 80 -21.86 4.73 -1.23
C LEU A 80 -21.50 3.26 -1.04
N THR A 81 -22.34 2.41 -1.62
CA THR A 81 -22.16 0.96 -1.65
C THR A 81 -22.72 0.42 -2.95
N ASP A 82 -22.24 -0.75 -3.37
CA ASP A 82 -22.95 -1.51 -4.37
C ASP A 82 -24.03 -2.35 -3.66
N PRO A 83 -25.33 -2.17 -3.99
CA PRO A 83 -26.42 -2.99 -3.44
C PRO A 83 -26.21 -4.50 -3.64
N ALA A 84 -25.36 -4.89 -4.59
CA ALA A 84 -25.06 -6.25 -4.96
C ALA A 84 -23.76 -6.82 -4.35
N GLN A 85 -23.06 -6.12 -3.43
CA GLN A 85 -22.28 -6.65 -2.28
C GLN A 85 -20.91 -5.98 -1.99
N PHE A 86 -20.53 -6.08 -0.71
CA PHE A 86 -19.44 -5.47 0.07
C PHE A 86 -18.04 -5.38 -0.57
N SER A 87 -17.70 -4.17 -1.02
CA SER A 87 -16.44 -3.50 -0.66
C SER A 87 -16.64 -2.64 0.59
N ASP A 88 -15.60 -1.90 1.02
CA ASP A 88 -15.78 -0.78 1.95
C ASP A 88 -16.97 0.10 1.54
N SER A 89 -17.76 0.48 2.53
CA SER A 89 -18.85 1.43 2.38
C SER A 89 -18.35 2.81 2.73
N PHE A 90 -18.55 3.79 1.85
CA PHE A 90 -18.12 5.16 2.12
C PHE A 90 -19.32 6.02 2.53
N ALA A 91 -19.14 6.82 3.57
CA ALA A 91 -20.10 7.88 3.87
C ALA A 91 -19.90 9.02 2.87
N ALA A 92 -20.96 9.37 2.15
CA ALA A 92 -20.98 10.48 1.22
C ALA A 92 -22.10 11.47 1.53
N GLU A 93 -21.79 12.74 1.36
CA GLU A 93 -22.70 13.86 1.61
C GLU A 93 -22.58 14.83 0.44
N ASP A 94 -23.72 15.27 -0.10
CA ASP A 94 -23.67 16.30 -1.14
C ASP A 94 -23.50 17.66 -0.48
N ILE A 95 -22.63 18.47 -1.06
CA ILE A 95 -22.34 19.82 -0.63
C ILE A 95 -23.27 20.73 -1.41
N VAL A 96 -24.06 21.53 -0.70
CA VAL A 96 -24.97 22.52 -1.29
C VAL A 96 -24.54 23.94 -0.96
N ASP A 97 -24.71 24.83 -1.93
CA ASP A 97 -24.53 26.27 -1.77
C ASP A 97 -25.68 26.91 -0.98
N ASP A 98 -25.59 28.22 -0.71
CA ASP A 98 -26.59 28.98 0.03
C ASP A 98 -27.97 29.04 -0.68
N ASN A 99 -28.01 28.71 -1.97
CA ASN A 99 -29.24 28.63 -2.77
C ASN A 99 -29.82 27.21 -2.82
N GLY A 100 -29.19 26.25 -2.15
CA GLY A 100 -29.59 24.83 -2.16
C GLY A 100 -29.15 24.06 -3.41
N ASN A 101 -28.30 24.64 -4.27
CA ASN A 101 -27.75 23.92 -5.41
C ASN A 101 -26.61 23.00 -4.95
N SER A 102 -26.63 21.75 -5.38
CA SER A 102 -25.47 20.87 -5.22
C SER A 102 -24.27 21.43 -5.99
N VAL A 103 -23.12 21.51 -5.35
CA VAL A 103 -21.84 21.96 -5.95
C VAL A 103 -20.80 20.85 -6.02
N GLY A 104 -21.02 19.76 -5.29
CA GLY A 104 -20.12 18.63 -5.22
C GLY A 104 -20.56 17.61 -4.18
N THR A 105 -19.69 16.63 -3.94
CA THR A 105 -19.91 15.57 -2.96
C THR A 105 -18.63 15.40 -2.17
N GLU A 106 -18.73 15.34 -0.85
CA GLU A 106 -17.66 14.86 0.01
C GLU A 106 -17.84 13.39 0.32
N VAL A 107 -16.73 12.66 0.38
CA VAL A 107 -16.67 11.25 0.72
C VAL A 107 -15.64 11.08 1.83
N THR A 108 -16.07 10.45 2.92
CA THR A 108 -15.20 10.08 4.03
C THR A 108 -14.56 8.72 3.75
N ILE A 109 -13.25 8.70 3.64
CA ILE A 109 -12.44 7.49 3.47
C ILE A 109 -11.75 7.20 4.80
N LEU A 110 -11.98 6.00 5.34
CA LEU A 110 -11.26 5.51 6.52
C LEU A 110 -10.23 4.48 6.08
N ILE A 111 -9.01 4.60 6.62
CA ILE A 111 -7.97 3.57 6.43
C ILE A 111 -7.43 3.16 7.80
N ASP A 112 -7.02 1.90 7.93
CA ASP A 112 -6.24 1.47 9.09
C ASP A 112 -4.92 2.25 9.13
N ASN A 113 -4.57 2.75 10.30
CA ASN A 113 -3.38 3.55 10.49
C ASN A 113 -2.14 2.64 10.63
N PRO A 114 -1.23 2.62 9.66
CA PRO A 114 -0.05 1.75 9.70
C PRO A 114 0.97 2.18 10.77
N SER A 115 0.88 3.44 11.22
CA SER A 115 1.70 3.93 12.34
C SER A 115 1.12 3.59 13.71
N TYR A 116 -0.08 3.01 13.78
CA TYR A 116 -0.69 2.60 15.03
C TYR A 116 0.13 1.50 15.71
N ASN A 117 0.42 1.71 16.99
CA ASN A 117 0.96 0.68 17.86
C ASN A 117 0.20 0.78 19.19
N LYS A 118 -0.27 -0.35 19.71
CA LYS A 118 -1.02 -0.43 20.98
C LYS A 118 -0.28 0.21 22.17
N ASP A 119 1.04 0.23 22.15
CA ASP A 119 1.88 0.84 23.18
C ASP A 119 2.00 2.37 23.03
N LYS A 120 1.71 2.91 21.84
CA LYS A 120 1.73 4.33 21.53
C LYS A 120 0.31 4.91 21.58
N LYS A 121 -0.21 5.09 22.81
CA LYS A 121 -1.58 5.55 23.13
C LYS A 121 -2.06 6.88 22.49
N ARG A 122 -1.21 7.57 21.70
CA ARG A 122 -1.53 8.87 21.07
C ARG A 122 -1.74 8.78 19.54
N ILE A 123 -1.53 7.62 18.93
CA ILE A 123 -1.74 7.43 17.50
C ILE A 123 -3.11 6.78 17.31
N PRO A 124 -4.03 7.36 16.51
CA PRO A 124 -5.34 6.77 16.27
C PRO A 124 -5.21 5.46 15.48
N GLN A 125 -6.12 4.51 15.71
CA GLN A 125 -6.14 3.22 14.99
C GLN A 125 -6.46 3.36 13.51
N SER A 126 -7.20 4.41 13.15
CA SER A 126 -7.59 4.71 11.78
C SER A 126 -7.22 6.14 11.43
N VAL A 127 -7.02 6.39 10.14
CA VAL A 127 -6.87 7.71 9.56
C VAL A 127 -8.10 8.02 8.72
N ALA A 128 -8.65 9.22 8.90
CA ALA A 128 -9.77 9.69 8.11
C ALA A 128 -9.26 10.66 7.03
N MET A 129 -9.73 10.47 5.81
CA MET A 129 -9.47 11.34 4.67
C MET A 129 -10.78 11.83 4.08
N LEU A 130 -10.75 13.09 3.65
CA LEU A 130 -11.86 13.73 2.98
C LEU A 130 -11.51 13.83 1.50
N LEU A 131 -12.26 13.08 0.68
CA LEU A 131 -12.25 13.21 -0.76
C LEU A 131 -13.40 14.14 -1.15
N ILE A 132 -13.12 15.25 -1.82
CA ILE A 132 -14.15 16.14 -2.34
C ILE A 132 -14.08 16.12 -3.86
N VAL A 133 -15.22 15.86 -4.49
CA VAL A 133 -15.39 15.93 -5.94
C VAL A 133 -16.41 17.00 -6.31
N ASP A 134 -16.27 17.59 -7.48
CA ASP A 134 -17.35 18.39 -8.06
C ASP A 134 -18.42 17.52 -8.72
N GLN A 135 -19.48 18.17 -9.21
CA GLN A 135 -20.54 17.47 -9.92
C GLN A 135 -20.03 16.69 -11.14
N GLY A 136 -18.93 17.09 -11.78
CA GLY A 136 -18.33 16.35 -12.90
C GLY A 136 -17.50 15.14 -12.47
N LEU A 137 -17.47 14.81 -11.18
CA LEU A 137 -16.57 13.85 -10.55
C LEU A 137 -15.09 14.18 -10.78
N LYS A 138 -14.73 15.47 -10.83
CA LYS A 138 -13.33 15.89 -10.71
C LYS A 138 -12.96 16.11 -9.27
N ILE A 139 -11.83 15.56 -8.86
CA ILE A 139 -11.31 15.71 -7.50
C ILE A 139 -10.92 17.17 -7.28
N LYS A 140 -11.59 17.83 -6.34
CA LYS A 140 -11.22 19.16 -5.86
C LYS A 140 -10.12 19.10 -4.81
N THR A 141 -10.22 18.13 -3.90
CA THR A 141 -9.16 17.84 -2.93
C THR A 141 -9.26 16.40 -2.41
N LEU A 142 -8.12 15.89 -1.97
CA LEU A 142 -8.00 14.72 -1.11
C LEU A 142 -7.07 15.13 0.02
N THR A 143 -7.55 15.11 1.26
CA THR A 143 -6.73 15.50 2.40
C THR A 143 -7.12 14.74 3.66
N PRO A 144 -6.19 14.40 4.55
CA PRO A 144 -6.55 13.87 5.85
C PRO A 144 -7.26 14.91 6.72
N PHE A 145 -8.16 14.45 7.59
CA PHE A 145 -8.86 15.30 8.56
C PHE A 145 -8.88 14.66 9.95
N ASN A 146 -9.17 15.49 10.96
CA ASN A 146 -9.42 15.20 12.39
C ASN A 146 -9.00 13.84 13.03
N PRO A 147 -8.33 13.91 14.19
CA PRO A 147 -6.88 13.98 14.26
C PRO A 147 -6.25 12.83 13.48
N THR A 148 -5.21 13.14 12.73
CA THR A 148 -4.55 12.14 11.90
C THR A 148 -3.04 12.15 12.17
N TYR A 149 -2.51 10.98 12.53
CA TYR A 149 -1.06 10.72 12.64
C TYR A 149 -0.70 9.58 11.71
N PHE A 150 0.06 9.80 10.65
CA PHE A 150 0.65 8.72 9.86
C PHE A 150 1.85 9.21 9.08
N ASP A 151 2.63 8.25 8.62
CA ASP A 151 3.81 8.44 7.79
C ASP A 151 3.55 7.82 6.42
N LEU A 152 3.77 8.61 5.37
CA LEU A 152 3.68 8.13 4.00
C LEU A 152 5.01 7.55 3.49
N GLY A 153 6.15 7.88 4.08
CA GLY A 153 7.46 7.50 3.53
C GLY A 153 7.78 8.11 2.15
N ILE A 154 6.94 9.02 1.65
CA ILE A 154 7.09 9.79 0.42
C ILE A 154 6.70 11.25 0.68
N ASP A 155 6.94 12.13 -0.29
CA ASP A 155 6.54 13.54 -0.21
C ASP A 155 5.01 13.66 -0.07
N PHE A 156 4.58 14.16 1.08
CA PHE A 156 3.17 14.17 1.48
C PHE A 156 2.36 15.14 0.63
N GLU A 157 2.82 16.38 0.51
CA GLU A 157 2.11 17.42 -0.24
C GLU A 157 2.05 17.07 -1.72
N LYS A 158 3.16 16.58 -2.29
CA LYS A 158 3.20 16.13 -3.68
C LYS A 158 2.23 14.99 -3.94
N TYR A 159 2.15 14.01 -3.03
CA TYR A 159 1.26 12.87 -3.16
C TYR A 159 -0.22 13.29 -3.17
N PHE A 160 -0.67 14.09 -2.20
CA PHE A 160 -2.07 14.53 -2.13
C PHE A 160 -2.43 15.52 -3.24
N ASN A 161 -1.53 16.45 -3.58
CA ASN A 161 -1.74 17.38 -4.70
C ASN A 161 -1.83 16.66 -6.06
N ALA A 162 -1.24 15.48 -6.19
CA ALA A 162 -1.35 14.70 -7.42
C ALA A 162 -2.79 14.27 -7.74
N TYR A 163 -3.72 14.23 -6.77
CA TYR A 163 -5.12 13.89 -7.04
C TYR A 163 -5.92 15.06 -7.62
N LYS A 164 -5.53 16.31 -7.29
CA LYS A 164 -6.30 17.51 -7.60
C LYS A 164 -6.49 17.67 -9.11
N GLY A 165 -7.73 17.87 -9.53
CA GLY A 165 -8.13 18.09 -10.92
C GLY A 165 -8.32 16.83 -11.75
N LYS A 166 -7.99 15.64 -11.24
CA LYS A 166 -8.22 14.38 -11.94
C LYS A 166 -9.70 14.02 -11.94
N ASP A 167 -10.20 13.53 -13.07
CA ASP A 167 -11.56 13.00 -13.17
C ASP A 167 -11.63 11.53 -12.75
N ALA A 168 -12.87 11.07 -12.48
CA ALA A 168 -13.15 9.70 -12.11
C ALA A 168 -12.56 8.68 -13.08
N GLU A 169 -12.70 8.88 -14.40
CA GLU A 169 -12.20 7.91 -15.38
C GLU A 169 -10.69 7.74 -15.32
N THR A 170 -9.95 8.84 -15.18
CA THR A 170 -8.49 8.85 -15.03
C THR A 170 -8.05 8.06 -13.81
N ILE A 171 -8.75 8.24 -12.68
CA ILE A 171 -8.46 7.51 -11.43
C ILE A 171 -8.83 6.03 -11.57
N ILE A 172 -10.00 5.73 -12.13
CA ILE A 172 -10.52 4.37 -12.30
C ILE A 172 -9.61 3.55 -13.23
N LYS A 173 -9.22 4.11 -14.38
CA LYS A 173 -8.36 3.47 -15.39
C LYS A 173 -6.89 3.34 -14.98
N GLN A 174 -6.52 3.83 -13.79
CA GLN A 174 -5.13 3.83 -13.28
C GLN A 174 -4.12 4.57 -14.18
N THR A 175 -4.61 5.42 -15.09
CA THR A 175 -3.79 6.34 -15.91
C THR A 175 -3.56 7.67 -15.19
N ASP A 176 -3.68 7.65 -13.86
CA ASP A 176 -3.61 8.82 -13.00
C ASP A 176 -2.19 9.37 -12.83
N GLY A 177 -1.13 8.61 -13.09
CA GLY A 177 0.24 9.08 -12.86
C GLY A 177 0.55 9.42 -11.39
N ILE A 178 -0.27 8.94 -10.45
CA ILE A 178 -0.06 9.11 -9.00
C ILE A 178 0.97 8.08 -8.55
N TYR A 179 2.15 8.59 -8.21
CA TYR A 179 3.29 7.80 -7.76
C TYR A 179 3.15 7.46 -6.27
N THR A 180 3.25 6.16 -5.95
CA THR A 180 3.22 5.65 -4.58
C THR A 180 4.61 5.27 -4.06
N GLY A 181 5.61 5.13 -4.95
CA GLY A 181 6.90 4.55 -4.61
C GLY A 181 6.75 3.22 -3.89
N ASP A 182 7.55 2.99 -2.86
CA ASP A 182 7.49 1.80 -2.00
C ASP A 182 6.54 1.98 -0.79
N SER A 183 5.71 3.01 -0.79
CA SER A 183 4.79 3.28 0.32
C SER A 183 3.54 2.41 0.25
N SER A 184 3.43 1.49 1.19
CA SER A 184 2.21 0.69 1.39
C SER A 184 1.00 1.57 1.76
N VAL A 185 1.21 2.62 2.55
CA VAL A 185 0.15 3.55 2.97
C VAL A 185 -0.39 4.34 1.79
N ALA A 186 0.50 4.88 0.95
CA ALA A 186 0.11 5.58 -0.27
C ALA A 186 -0.65 4.65 -1.24
N THR A 187 -0.29 3.37 -1.27
CA THR A 187 -0.97 2.37 -2.10
C THR A 187 -2.39 2.10 -1.59
N ILE A 188 -2.57 1.95 -0.27
CA ILE A 188 -3.90 1.77 0.36
C ILE A 188 -4.78 2.98 0.08
N ILE A 189 -4.28 4.20 0.30
CA ILE A 189 -5.02 5.45 0.03
C ILE A 189 -5.44 5.50 -1.44
N LYS A 190 -4.52 5.21 -2.37
CA LYS A 190 -4.79 5.21 -3.81
C LYS A 190 -5.91 4.25 -4.17
N ASN A 191 -5.88 3.04 -3.61
CA ASN A 191 -6.92 2.05 -3.85
C ASN A 191 -8.28 2.49 -3.30
N LYS A 192 -8.34 3.04 -2.08
CA LYS A 192 -9.59 3.52 -1.48
C LYS A 192 -10.18 4.73 -2.20
N VAL A 193 -9.33 5.64 -2.69
CA VAL A 193 -9.79 6.75 -3.55
C VAL A 193 -10.36 6.21 -4.85
N ARG A 194 -9.70 5.23 -5.49
CA ARG A 194 -10.23 4.59 -6.68
C ARG A 194 -11.56 3.89 -6.43
N GLU A 195 -11.72 3.23 -5.28
CA GLU A 195 -12.98 2.60 -4.86
C GLU A 195 -14.10 3.65 -4.72
N ALA A 196 -13.87 4.71 -3.96
CA ALA A 196 -14.81 5.80 -3.80
C ALA A 196 -15.20 6.44 -5.15
N MET A 197 -14.21 6.72 -6.02
CA MET A 197 -14.46 7.28 -7.35
C MET A 197 -15.24 6.32 -8.25
N SER A 198 -15.02 5.01 -8.13
CA SER A 198 -15.78 4.00 -8.90
C SER A 198 -17.24 3.97 -8.47
N LEU A 199 -17.52 4.01 -7.17
CA LEU A 199 -18.88 4.03 -6.64
C LEU A 199 -19.62 5.33 -7.00
N LEU A 200 -18.94 6.48 -6.90
CA LEU A 200 -19.48 7.76 -7.38
C LEU A 200 -19.79 7.73 -8.89
N TYR A 201 -18.92 7.10 -9.69
CA TYR A 201 -19.13 6.95 -11.13
C TYR A 201 -20.34 6.05 -11.42
N ILE A 202 -20.47 4.93 -10.72
CA ILE A 202 -21.61 4.00 -10.86
C ILE A 202 -22.91 4.68 -10.44
N GLU A 203 -22.92 5.40 -9.31
CA GLU A 203 -24.10 6.15 -8.84
C GLU A 203 -24.55 7.17 -9.88
N LYS A 204 -23.60 7.92 -10.44
CA LYS A 204 -23.89 9.00 -11.40
C LYS A 204 -24.25 8.51 -12.81
N TYR A 205 -23.51 7.51 -13.31
CA TYR A 205 -23.54 7.12 -14.73
C TYR A 205 -24.10 5.72 -14.98
N GLY A 206 -24.25 4.90 -13.94
CA GLY A 206 -24.74 3.53 -14.02
C GLY A 206 -23.65 2.48 -14.26
N LYS A 207 -23.96 1.23 -13.89
CA LYS A 207 -23.04 0.07 -14.02
C LYS A 207 -22.62 -0.22 -15.47
N GLU A 208 -23.49 0.02 -16.45
CA GLU A 208 -23.18 -0.21 -17.86
C GLU A 208 -22.06 0.71 -18.35
N LYS A 209 -22.15 2.01 -18.06
CA LYS A 209 -21.09 2.97 -18.41
C LYS A 209 -19.80 2.65 -17.69
N PHE A 210 -19.87 2.26 -16.42
CA PHE A 210 -18.71 1.81 -15.67
C PHE A 210 -18.04 0.59 -16.32
N SER A 211 -18.82 -0.42 -16.72
CA SER A 211 -18.32 -1.62 -17.39
C SER A 211 -17.68 -1.30 -18.74
N ALA A 212 -18.24 -0.34 -19.48
CA ALA A 212 -17.74 0.14 -20.77
C ALA A 212 -16.40 0.88 -20.67
N LEU A 213 -15.97 1.32 -19.48
CA LEU A 213 -14.62 1.87 -19.28
C LEU A 213 -13.53 0.84 -19.55
N GLY A 214 -13.87 -0.44 -19.68
CA GLY A 214 -12.93 -1.51 -20.06
C GLY A 214 -11.82 -1.67 -19.03
N VAL A 215 -12.10 -1.30 -17.77
CA VAL A 215 -11.15 -1.39 -16.66
C VAL A 215 -10.90 -2.87 -16.37
N SER A 216 -9.97 -3.48 -17.10
CA SER A 216 -9.38 -4.75 -16.71
C SER A 216 -8.61 -4.53 -15.42
N GLY A 217 -9.09 -5.14 -14.32
CA GLY A 217 -8.44 -5.03 -13.02
C GLY A 217 -9.02 -4.01 -12.05
N TYR A 218 -10.26 -3.56 -12.24
CA TYR A 218 -11.07 -3.18 -11.09
C TYR A 218 -12.35 -3.98 -11.12
N VAL A 219 -12.32 -5.09 -10.38
CA VAL A 219 -13.45 -5.99 -10.27
C VAL A 219 -13.76 -6.03 -8.80
N PHE A 220 -14.84 -5.33 -8.44
CA PHE A 220 -15.69 -5.84 -7.39
C PHE A 220 -16.00 -7.29 -7.78
N SER A 221 -15.26 -8.27 -7.26
CA SER A 221 -15.97 -9.50 -6.94
C SER A 221 -16.69 -9.12 -5.68
N GLU A 222 -17.90 -8.61 -5.88
CA GLU A 222 -18.82 -8.25 -4.82
C GLU A 222 -18.94 -9.51 -3.94
N ARG A 223 -18.67 -9.39 -2.63
CA ARG A 223 -18.77 -10.50 -1.68
C ARG A 223 -20.14 -11.16 -1.82
N GLY A 224 -20.23 -12.36 -2.36
CA GLY A 224 -21.52 -13.02 -2.57
C GLY A 224 -21.82 -13.28 -4.05
N THR A 225 -20.95 -12.83 -4.96
CA THR A 225 -20.98 -13.19 -6.37
C THR A 225 -20.40 -14.57 -6.56
N LYS A 226 -20.85 -15.26 -7.62
CA LYS A 226 -20.25 -16.53 -8.03
C LYS A 226 -18.89 -16.26 -8.67
N LEU A 227 -17.89 -17.00 -8.22
CA LEU A 227 -16.59 -17.04 -8.84
C LEU A 227 -16.76 -17.46 -10.32
N PRO A 228 -16.07 -16.79 -11.28
CA PRO A 228 -16.13 -17.18 -12.68
C PRO A 228 -15.76 -18.65 -12.85
N GLN A 229 -16.41 -19.35 -13.78
CA GLN A 229 -15.96 -20.67 -14.16
C GLN A 229 -14.61 -20.55 -14.85
N ILE A 230 -13.58 -21.09 -14.21
CA ILE A 230 -12.21 -21.06 -14.70
C ILE A 230 -11.66 -22.48 -14.75
N LYS A 231 -10.75 -22.69 -15.71
CA LYS A 231 -9.92 -23.88 -15.80
C LYS A 231 -8.48 -23.47 -15.80
N PHE A 232 -7.66 -24.21 -15.07
CA PHE A 232 -6.24 -23.92 -14.93
C PHE A 232 -5.45 -25.22 -14.79
N LYS A 233 -4.15 -25.16 -15.06
CA LYS A 233 -3.24 -26.28 -14.91
C LYS A 233 -2.31 -26.05 -13.73
N ASP A 234 -2.09 -27.08 -12.92
CA ASP A 234 -1.05 -27.01 -11.90
C ASP A 234 0.35 -27.07 -12.53
N VAL A 235 1.36 -26.94 -11.67
CA VAL A 235 2.78 -26.99 -12.04
C VAL A 235 3.23 -28.34 -12.63
N ASN A 236 2.43 -29.40 -12.51
CA ASN A 236 2.68 -30.72 -13.09
C ASN A 236 1.87 -30.96 -14.37
N GLY A 237 1.06 -29.98 -14.81
CA GLY A 237 0.22 -30.06 -15.99
C GLY A 237 -1.16 -30.69 -15.75
N THR A 238 -1.53 -31.01 -14.52
CA THR A 238 -2.87 -31.50 -14.16
C THR A 238 -3.87 -30.38 -14.35
N GLU A 239 -4.89 -30.60 -15.16
CA GLU A 239 -5.97 -29.64 -15.38
C GLU A 239 -7.02 -29.76 -14.25
N TYR A 240 -7.46 -28.61 -13.75
CA TYR A 240 -8.51 -28.49 -12.74
C TYR A 240 -9.61 -27.56 -13.24
N ASP A 241 -10.86 -27.90 -12.94
CA ASP A 241 -11.99 -26.98 -13.01
C ASP A 241 -12.28 -26.44 -11.61
N ILE A 242 -12.55 -25.15 -11.49
CA ILE A 242 -12.86 -24.56 -10.19
C ILE A 242 -14.09 -25.20 -9.52
N ASN A 243 -15.01 -25.77 -10.32
CA ASN A 243 -16.18 -26.50 -9.83
C ASN A 243 -15.83 -27.81 -9.11
N ASP A 244 -14.64 -28.38 -9.34
CA ASP A 244 -14.19 -29.60 -8.67
C ASP A 244 -13.99 -29.39 -7.17
N PHE A 245 -13.79 -28.14 -6.76
CA PHE A 245 -13.62 -27.73 -5.36
C PHE A 245 -14.91 -27.23 -4.72
N LYS A 246 -16.06 -27.42 -5.39
CA LYS A 246 -17.35 -27.24 -4.73
C LYS A 246 -17.38 -28.09 -3.46
N TYR A 247 -17.97 -27.56 -2.41
CA TYR A 247 -17.98 -28.10 -1.04
C TYR A 247 -16.69 -27.92 -0.22
N ASN A 248 -15.59 -27.47 -0.83
CA ASN A 248 -14.42 -26.95 -0.11
C ASN A 248 -14.53 -25.43 0.07
N LYS A 249 -13.91 -24.92 1.14
CA LYS A 249 -13.53 -23.52 1.19
C LYS A 249 -12.28 -23.34 0.35
N ILE A 250 -12.22 -22.28 -0.46
CA ILE A 250 -11.08 -22.04 -1.35
C ILE A 250 -10.40 -20.74 -0.93
N VAL A 251 -9.07 -20.80 -0.85
CA VAL A 251 -8.21 -19.64 -0.65
C VAL A 251 -7.34 -19.52 -1.89
N ILE A 252 -7.57 -18.47 -2.67
CA ILE A 252 -6.80 -18.19 -3.89
C ILE A 252 -5.78 -17.10 -3.56
N ILE A 253 -4.51 -17.35 -3.84
CA ILE A 253 -3.41 -16.40 -3.59
C ILE A 253 -2.66 -16.16 -4.91
N GLY A 254 -2.44 -14.89 -5.23
CA GLY A 254 -1.69 -14.47 -6.40
C GLY A 254 -0.45 -13.69 -6.02
N GLY A 255 0.70 -13.94 -6.64
CA GLY A 255 1.90 -13.18 -6.31
C GLY A 255 3.07 -13.30 -7.28
N ASN A 256 3.98 -12.34 -7.21
CA ASN A 256 5.30 -12.44 -7.84
C ASN A 256 6.32 -13.05 -6.85
N PRO A 257 6.86 -14.26 -7.11
CA PRO A 257 7.82 -14.90 -6.21
C PRO A 257 9.19 -14.21 -6.15
N GLY A 258 9.51 -13.32 -7.10
CA GLY A 258 10.69 -12.44 -7.04
C GLY A 258 10.50 -11.24 -6.12
N CYS A 259 9.27 -10.94 -5.70
CA CYS A 259 8.96 -9.81 -4.83
C CYS A 259 9.04 -10.22 -3.35
N GLY A 260 9.98 -9.62 -2.61
CA GLY A 260 10.22 -9.93 -1.20
C GLY A 260 8.99 -9.73 -0.32
N SER A 261 8.25 -8.64 -0.53
CA SER A 261 7.01 -8.37 0.23
C SER A 261 5.88 -9.36 -0.10
N CYS A 262 5.81 -9.90 -1.31
CA CYS A 262 4.85 -10.95 -1.66
C CYS A 262 5.15 -12.23 -0.88
N VAL A 263 6.41 -12.68 -0.88
CA VAL A 263 6.84 -13.90 -0.17
C VAL A 263 6.63 -13.75 1.33
N GLU A 264 6.99 -12.59 1.90
CA GLU A 264 6.79 -12.31 3.32
C GLU A 264 5.30 -12.31 3.69
N SER A 265 4.46 -11.65 2.90
CA SER A 265 3.01 -11.58 3.15
C SER A 265 2.37 -12.97 3.13
N VAL A 266 2.67 -13.79 2.12
CA VAL A 266 2.15 -15.17 2.04
C VAL A 266 2.66 -16.02 3.20
N THR A 267 3.90 -15.82 3.64
CA THR A 267 4.44 -16.51 4.83
C THR A 267 3.67 -16.13 6.10
N GLN A 268 3.37 -14.85 6.30
CA GLN A 268 2.59 -14.38 7.44
C GLN A 268 1.16 -14.92 7.41
N LEU A 269 0.50 -14.92 6.24
CA LEU A 269 -0.82 -15.52 6.05
C LEU A 269 -0.79 -17.03 6.35
N ALA A 270 0.23 -17.76 5.86
CA ALA A 270 0.37 -19.18 6.13
C ALA A 270 0.52 -19.47 7.63
N ASN A 271 1.26 -18.65 8.37
CA ASN A 271 1.35 -18.76 9.83
C ASN A 271 0.00 -18.53 10.51
N LEU A 272 -0.84 -17.63 9.99
CA LEU A 272 -2.21 -17.46 10.46
C LEU A 272 -3.05 -18.72 10.18
N PHE A 273 -3.02 -19.25 8.96
CA PHE A 273 -3.79 -20.45 8.58
C PHE A 273 -3.45 -21.67 9.45
N LYS A 274 -2.18 -21.84 9.86
CA LYS A 274 -1.74 -22.91 10.77
C LYS A 274 -2.41 -22.88 12.15
N THR A 275 -3.07 -21.77 12.52
CA THR A 275 -3.79 -21.65 13.80
C THR A 275 -5.26 -22.08 13.72
N TYR A 276 -5.74 -22.49 12.53
CA TYR A 276 -7.12 -22.92 12.28
C TYR A 276 -7.18 -24.36 11.76
N ASN A 277 -8.34 -25.00 11.86
CA ASN A 277 -8.59 -26.24 11.12
C ASN A 277 -8.78 -25.90 9.64
N ILE A 278 -7.86 -26.38 8.80
CA ILE A 278 -7.82 -26.14 7.36
C ILE A 278 -8.03 -27.42 6.54
N GLU A 279 -8.52 -28.51 7.13
CA GLU A 279 -8.73 -29.80 6.44
C GLU A 279 -9.68 -29.68 5.22
N ASN A 280 -10.70 -28.82 5.33
CA ASN A 280 -11.65 -28.56 4.25
C ASN A 280 -11.34 -27.27 3.46
N VAL A 281 -10.10 -26.77 3.56
CA VAL A 281 -9.63 -25.60 2.81
C VAL A 281 -8.70 -26.06 1.69
N LYS A 282 -8.95 -25.57 0.47
CA LYS A 282 -8.09 -25.75 -0.69
C LYS A 282 -7.37 -24.45 -1.01
N PHE A 283 -6.05 -24.51 -1.08
CA PHE A 283 -5.23 -23.38 -1.48
C PHE A 283 -4.94 -23.48 -2.98
N ILE A 284 -5.23 -22.43 -3.72
CA ILE A 284 -4.85 -22.29 -5.13
C ILE A 284 -3.90 -21.10 -5.21
N VAL A 285 -2.64 -21.35 -5.58
CA VAL A 285 -1.59 -20.32 -5.58
C VAL A 285 -1.06 -20.16 -6.99
N PHE A 286 -1.31 -19.02 -7.62
CA PHE A 286 -0.75 -18.71 -8.92
C PHE A 286 0.44 -17.73 -8.80
N ALA A 287 1.53 -18.07 -9.47
CA ALA A 287 2.77 -17.31 -9.43
C ALA A 287 3.11 -16.73 -10.81
N PHE A 288 3.49 -15.46 -10.86
CA PHE A 288 3.89 -14.78 -12.09
C PHE A 288 5.34 -15.15 -12.49
N THR A 289 5.56 -16.43 -12.77
CA THR A 289 6.86 -17.00 -13.12
C THR A 289 6.69 -18.24 -13.99
N GLN A 290 7.72 -18.56 -14.76
CA GLN A 290 7.84 -19.83 -15.49
C GLN A 290 8.58 -20.89 -14.66
N GLU A 291 9.25 -20.49 -13.58
CA GLU A 291 10.16 -21.35 -12.82
C GLU A 291 9.46 -22.04 -11.66
N LYS A 292 9.42 -23.38 -11.69
CA LYS A 292 8.82 -24.21 -10.63
C LYS A 292 9.43 -23.93 -9.26
N ASP A 293 10.75 -23.74 -9.19
CA ASP A 293 11.45 -23.47 -7.93
C ASP A 293 11.07 -22.12 -7.32
N GLN A 294 10.71 -21.14 -8.16
CA GLN A 294 10.24 -19.85 -7.67
C GLN A 294 8.82 -19.93 -7.10
N LEU A 295 7.94 -20.73 -7.69
CA LEU A 295 6.60 -21.00 -7.16
C LEU A 295 6.65 -21.59 -5.73
N LEU A 296 7.67 -22.41 -5.42
CA LEU A 296 7.86 -22.96 -4.07
C LEU A 296 8.00 -21.89 -2.99
N ARG A 297 8.51 -20.70 -3.33
CA ARG A 297 8.63 -19.58 -2.38
C ARG A 297 7.28 -19.07 -1.88
N LEU A 298 6.22 -19.25 -2.66
CA LEU A 298 4.85 -18.85 -2.29
C LEU A 298 4.05 -20.03 -1.72
N THR A 299 4.30 -21.25 -2.20
CA THR A 299 3.48 -22.43 -1.85
C THR A 299 3.98 -23.18 -0.61
N ALA A 300 5.30 -23.29 -0.41
CA ALA A 300 5.88 -24.06 0.70
C ALA A 300 5.39 -23.63 2.10
N PRO A 301 5.16 -22.32 2.40
CA PRO A 301 4.65 -21.93 3.70
C PRO A 301 3.26 -22.50 4.04
N LEU A 302 2.43 -22.77 3.02
CA LEU A 302 1.03 -23.17 3.12
C LEU A 302 0.83 -24.69 3.26
N GLY A 303 1.89 -25.49 3.06
CA GLY A 303 1.88 -26.95 3.24
C GLY A 303 1.37 -27.74 2.03
N ASP A 304 0.92 -28.97 2.27
CA ASP A 304 0.71 -29.97 1.21
C ASP A 304 -0.64 -29.83 0.48
N ASN A 305 -1.61 -29.10 1.05
CA ASN A 305 -2.96 -28.92 0.47
C ASN A 305 -3.01 -27.77 -0.56
N VAL A 306 -1.91 -27.52 -1.26
CA VAL A 306 -1.72 -26.38 -2.15
C VAL A 306 -1.63 -26.84 -3.59
N ILE A 307 -2.46 -26.25 -4.43
CA ILE A 307 -2.36 -26.34 -5.88
C ILE A 307 -1.56 -25.15 -6.38
N GLY A 308 -0.30 -25.40 -6.73
CA GLY A 308 0.59 -24.40 -7.29
C GLY A 308 0.41 -24.30 -8.81
N VAL A 309 0.24 -23.07 -9.32
CA VAL A 309 -0.01 -22.74 -10.73
C VAL A 309 1.08 -21.79 -11.22
N LEU A 310 1.70 -22.09 -12.36
CA LEU A 310 2.58 -21.16 -13.06
C LEU A 310 1.72 -20.29 -13.98
N ASP A 311 1.74 -18.98 -13.77
CA ASP A 311 0.92 -17.99 -14.50
C ASP A 311 1.78 -16.84 -15.05
N PRO A 312 2.84 -17.14 -15.85
CA PRO A 312 3.80 -16.15 -16.33
C PRO A 312 3.18 -15.12 -17.29
N ASP A 313 2.14 -15.51 -18.02
CA ASP A 313 1.39 -14.70 -18.98
C ASP A 313 0.15 -14.05 -18.36
N ARG A 314 -0.10 -14.30 -17.07
CA ARG A 314 -1.25 -13.80 -16.32
C ARG A 314 -2.59 -14.29 -16.86
N THR A 315 -2.64 -15.43 -17.55
CA THR A 315 -3.88 -16.00 -18.08
C THR A 315 -4.88 -16.32 -16.96
N VAL A 316 -4.44 -16.99 -15.90
CA VAL A 316 -5.30 -17.34 -14.75
C VAL A 316 -5.69 -16.08 -13.98
N ALA A 317 -4.72 -15.20 -13.71
CA ALA A 317 -4.99 -13.91 -13.07
C ALA A 317 -6.02 -13.10 -13.86
N THR A 318 -5.96 -13.08 -15.20
CA THR A 318 -6.91 -12.35 -16.04
C THR A 318 -8.32 -12.95 -15.96
N GLN A 319 -8.45 -14.28 -15.98
CA GLN A 319 -9.74 -14.96 -15.81
C GLN A 319 -10.38 -14.66 -14.44
N LEU A 320 -9.55 -14.65 -13.39
CA LEU A 320 -9.95 -14.26 -12.04
C LEU A 320 -10.08 -12.74 -11.86
N LYS A 321 -9.76 -11.96 -12.88
CA LYS A 321 -9.79 -10.49 -12.86
C LYS A 321 -8.88 -9.89 -11.77
N VAL A 322 -7.71 -10.50 -11.57
CA VAL A 322 -6.66 -10.11 -10.62
C VAL A 322 -5.60 -9.29 -11.34
N ASN A 323 -5.33 -8.08 -10.84
CA ASN A 323 -4.26 -7.23 -11.36
C ASN A 323 -3.24 -6.79 -10.31
N VAL A 324 -3.49 -7.03 -9.02
CA VAL A 324 -2.60 -6.69 -7.90
C VAL A 324 -1.79 -7.90 -7.43
N SER A 325 -0.68 -7.65 -6.73
CA SER A 325 0.19 -8.66 -6.12
C SER A 325 0.89 -8.06 -4.89
N PRO A 326 0.86 -8.74 -3.73
CA PRO A 326 0.19 -10.00 -3.47
C PRO A 326 -1.35 -9.83 -3.45
N TYR A 327 -2.06 -10.89 -3.75
CA TYR A 327 -3.52 -10.93 -3.85
C TYR A 327 -4.07 -12.09 -3.02
N ILE A 328 -5.25 -11.92 -2.43
CA ILE A 328 -6.01 -13.00 -1.83
C ILE A 328 -7.50 -12.94 -2.17
N GLU A 329 -8.09 -14.10 -2.39
CA GLU A 329 -9.53 -14.33 -2.49
C GLU A 329 -9.94 -15.49 -1.58
N LEU A 330 -11.03 -15.31 -0.85
CA LEU A 330 -11.67 -16.33 -0.02
C LEU A 330 -13.01 -16.66 -0.68
N VAL A 331 -13.28 -17.95 -0.90
CA VAL A 331 -14.46 -18.40 -1.63
C VAL A 331 -15.12 -19.54 -0.87
N ASP A 332 -16.41 -19.42 -0.60
CA ASP A 332 -17.18 -20.39 0.17
C ASP A 332 -17.54 -21.63 -0.66
N LYS A 333 -18.10 -22.64 0.01
CA LYS A 333 -18.38 -24.00 -0.50
C LYS A 333 -19.26 -24.07 -1.74
N ASP A 334 -20.02 -23.02 -2.02
CA ASP A 334 -20.89 -22.92 -3.19
C ASP A 334 -20.28 -22.06 -4.30
N LEU A 335 -18.96 -21.82 -4.25
CA LEU A 335 -18.19 -20.96 -5.15
C LEU A 335 -18.58 -19.48 -5.07
N THR A 336 -19.12 -19.07 -3.93
CA THR A 336 -19.45 -17.68 -3.67
C THR A 336 -18.24 -16.95 -3.09
N VAL A 337 -17.82 -15.84 -3.68
CA VAL A 337 -16.70 -15.04 -3.19
C VAL A 337 -17.07 -14.48 -1.82
N TYR A 338 -16.34 -14.85 -0.78
CA TYR A 338 -16.50 -14.32 0.57
C TYR A 338 -15.68 -13.06 0.80
N TYR A 339 -14.48 -12.96 0.23
CA TYR A 339 -13.62 -11.80 0.36
C TYR A 339 -12.64 -11.76 -0.80
N ARG A 340 -12.26 -10.55 -1.21
CA ARG A 340 -11.22 -10.30 -2.20
C ARG A 340 -10.45 -9.07 -1.76
N GLY A 341 -9.12 -9.13 -1.77
CA GLY A 341 -8.34 -7.99 -1.31
C GLY A 341 -6.83 -8.13 -1.48
N PRO A 342 -6.08 -7.18 -0.89
CA PRO A 342 -4.61 -7.27 -0.81
C PRO A 342 -4.20 -8.56 -0.09
N GLY A 343 -3.20 -9.24 -0.64
CA GLY A 343 -2.59 -10.41 0.00
C GLY A 343 -1.69 -10.05 1.17
N GLU A 344 -1.48 -8.76 1.43
CA GLU A 344 -0.82 -8.26 2.63
C GLU A 344 -1.66 -8.58 3.88
N PRO A 345 -1.02 -8.99 4.99
CA PRO A 345 -1.68 -9.32 6.25
C PRO A 345 -2.08 -8.06 7.04
N ILE A 346 -2.81 -7.15 6.38
CA ILE A 346 -3.44 -6.01 7.03
C ILE A 346 -4.61 -6.49 7.90
N LYS A 347 -5.04 -5.66 8.85
CA LYS A 347 -6.09 -6.00 9.81
C LYS A 347 -7.38 -6.46 9.10
N GLU A 348 -7.82 -5.75 8.07
CA GLU A 348 -8.97 -6.13 7.24
C GLU A 348 -8.85 -7.55 6.65
N THR A 349 -7.75 -7.85 5.97
CA THR A 349 -7.48 -9.20 5.41
C THR A 349 -7.48 -10.26 6.50
N ILE A 350 -6.81 -10.00 7.63
CA ILE A 350 -6.75 -10.92 8.76
C ILE A 350 -8.15 -11.18 9.35
N GLU A 351 -8.93 -10.14 9.60
CA GLU A 351 -10.28 -10.25 10.18
C GLU A 351 -11.22 -11.03 9.25
N ASN A 352 -11.14 -10.80 7.94
CA ASN A 352 -11.91 -11.56 6.96
C ASN A 352 -11.50 -13.03 6.90
N ILE A 353 -10.20 -13.35 6.96
CA ILE A 353 -9.72 -14.75 7.03
C ILE A 353 -10.25 -15.43 8.28
N LYS A 354 -10.18 -14.77 9.44
CA LYS A 354 -10.67 -15.34 10.71
C LYS A 354 -12.16 -15.66 10.63
N ALA A 355 -12.96 -14.69 10.20
CA ALA A 355 -14.40 -14.86 10.06
C ALA A 355 -14.76 -15.93 9.02
N PHE A 356 -14.00 -15.99 7.93
CA PHE A 356 -14.16 -17.00 6.89
C PHE A 356 -13.89 -18.41 7.42
N LEU A 357 -12.83 -18.63 8.19
CA LEU A 357 -12.44 -19.96 8.68
C LEU A 357 -13.29 -20.46 9.87
N GLN A 358 -13.93 -19.56 10.61
CA GLN A 358 -14.76 -19.90 11.77
C GLN A 358 -16.21 -20.26 11.42
N LYS A 359 -16.67 -19.89 10.22
CA LYS A 359 -17.93 -20.42 9.64
C LYS A 359 -17.76 -21.86 9.14
#